data_AF-A0AAU4I3N3-F1
#
_entry.id   AF-A0AAU4I3N3-F1
#
_cell.length_a   1.000
_cell.length_b   1.000
_cell.length_c   1.000
_cell.angle_alpha   90.00
_cell.angle_beta   90.00
_cell.angle_gamma   90.00
#
_symmetry.space_group_name_H-M   'P 1'
#
loop_
_entity.id
_entity.type
_entity.pdbx_description
1 polymer ?
#
loop_
_entity_poly.entity_id
_entity_poly.type
_entity_poly.pdbx_seq_one_letter_code
_entity_poly.pdbx_strand_id
1 'polypeptide(L)' 'MSPTPCPSGSVRSAAVVNEDIRRLWQRSGGRLSPEDEEEYQRLLVEWAAATGGGNRSAA' A
#
# COMPACT_ATOMS: atom_id res chain seq x y z
N MET A 1 14.17 1.76 -29.59
CA MET A 1 13.07 1.36 -28.69
C MET A 1 13.71 0.64 -27.51
N SER A 2 13.89 1.33 -26.38
CA SER A 2 14.47 0.72 -25.17
C SER A 2 13.33 0.09 -24.36
N PRO A 3 13.45 -1.18 -23.92
CA PRO A 3 12.43 -1.75 -23.05
C PRO A 3 12.58 -1.09 -21.68
N THR A 4 11.59 -0.30 -21.29
CA THR A 4 11.50 0.17 -19.90
C THR A 4 11.43 -1.07 -19.01
N PRO A 5 12.36 -1.24 -18.06
CA PRO A 5 12.29 -2.37 -17.16
C PRO A 5 11.01 -2.20 -16.33
N CYS A 6 10.04 -3.09 -16.52
CA CYS A 6 8.98 -3.29 -15.54
C CYS A 6 9.69 -3.60 -14.22
N PRO A 7 9.47 -2.83 -13.14
CA PRO A 7 9.92 -3.25 -11.82
C PRO A 7 9.02 -4.41 -11.36
N SER A 8 9.16 -5.56 -12.01
CA SER A 8 8.68 -6.85 -11.54
C SER A 8 9.53 -7.22 -10.32
N GLY A 9 9.13 -6.72 -9.14
CA GLY A 9 9.79 -7.04 -7.88
C GLY A 9 9.83 -5.92 -6.83
N SER A 10 9.41 -4.69 -7.16
CA SER A 10 9.29 -3.65 -6.14
C SER A 10 8.03 -3.88 -5.32
N VAL A 11 8.21 -4.30 -4.07
CA VAL A 11 7.21 -4.18 -3.00
C VAL A 11 6.49 -2.84 -3.15
N ARG A 12 5.14 -2.82 -3.10
CA ARG A 12 4.38 -1.57 -3.25
C ARG A 12 4.93 -0.55 -2.26
N SER A 13 5.19 0.66 -2.74
CA SER A 13 5.67 1.73 -1.87
C SER A 13 4.60 2.11 -0.85
N ALA A 14 5.02 2.53 0.34
CA ALA A 14 4.11 2.98 1.39
C ALA A 14 3.13 4.08 0.91
N ALA A 15 3.57 4.93 -0.03
CA ALA A 15 2.71 5.94 -0.65
C ALA A 15 1.50 5.32 -1.38
N VAL A 16 1.72 4.25 -2.16
CA VAL A 16 0.67 3.56 -2.92
C VAL A 16 -0.32 2.89 -1.96
N VAL A 17 0.19 2.17 -0.96
CA VAL A 17 -0.67 1.50 0.04
C VAL A 17 -1.50 2.52 0.82
N ASN A 18 -0.94 3.69 1.12
CA ASN A 18 -1.66 4.77 1.79
C ASN A 18 -2.76 5.40 0.91
N GLU A 19 -2.57 5.44 -0.42
CA GLU A 19 -3.65 5.84 -1.34
C GLU A 19 -4.79 4.83 -1.36
N ASP A 20 -4.49 3.53 -1.33
CA ASP A 20 -5.50 2.47 -1.27
C ASP A 20 -6.31 2.55 0.03
N ILE A 21 -5.65 2.80 1.17
CA ILE A 21 -6.32 3.06 2.46
C ILE A 21 -7.29 4.25 2.31
N ARG A 22 -6.87 5.35 1.70
CA ARG A 22 -7.74 6.52 1.51
C ARG A 22 -8.93 6.23 0.59
N ARG A 23 -8.73 5.45 -0.47
CA ARG A 23 -9.80 5.03 -1.39
C ARG A 23 -10.83 4.16 -0.66
N LEU A 24 -10.37 3.25 0.19
CA LEU A 24 -11.24 2.44 1.04
C LEU A 24 -12.12 3.34 1.93
N TRP A 25 -11.52 4.29 2.65
CA TRP A 25 -12.26 5.25 3.48
C TRP A 25 -13.31 6.07 2.69
N GLN A 26 -12.99 6.49 1.47
CA GLN A 26 -13.93 7.21 0.60
C GLN A 26 -15.08 6.31 0.14
N ARG A 27 -14.81 5.05 -0.22
CA ARG A 27 -15.81 4.07 -0.64
C ARG A 27 -16.78 3.73 0.49
N SER A 28 -16.26 3.56 1.71
CA SER A 28 -17.06 3.17 2.88
C SER A 28 -17.87 4.32 3.49
N GLY A 29 -17.78 5.55 2.94
CA GLY A 29 -18.58 6.69 3.41
C GLY A 29 -18.33 7.08 4.86
N GLY A 30 -17.14 6.79 5.40
CA GLY A 30 -16.74 7.13 6.77
C GLY A 30 -16.99 6.04 7.83
N ARG A 31 -17.56 4.89 7.49
CA ARG A 31 -17.64 3.72 8.38
C ARG A 31 -17.29 2.44 7.62
N LEU A 32 -16.25 1.74 8.06
CA LEU A 32 -15.84 0.47 7.47
C LEU A 32 -16.88 -0.61 7.81
N SER A 33 -17.33 -1.36 6.81
CA SER A 33 -18.00 -2.64 7.03
C SER A 33 -17.00 -3.68 7.57
N PRO A 34 -17.45 -4.84 8.08
CA PRO A 34 -16.54 -5.92 8.46
C PRO A 34 -15.62 -6.36 7.31
N GLU A 35 -16.12 -6.36 6.08
CA GLU A 35 -15.35 -6.71 4.87
C GLU A 35 -14.29 -5.64 4.56
N ASP A 36 -14.67 -4.36 4.66
CA ASP A 36 -13.73 -3.24 4.49
C ASP A 36 -12.70 -3.21 5.62
N GLU A 37 -13.05 -3.64 6.84
CA GLU A 37 -12.12 -3.73 7.98
C GLU A 37 -11.02 -4.77 7.72
N GLU A 38 -11.36 -5.94 7.16
CA GLU A 38 -10.38 -6.94 6.76
C GLU A 38 -9.43 -6.40 5.67
N GLU A 39 -9.95 -5.66 4.69
CA GLU A 39 -9.15 -5.01 3.65
C GLU A 39 -8.22 -3.95 4.26
N TYR A 40 -8.74 -3.12 5.17
CA TYR A 40 -7.98 -2.10 5.90
C TYR A 40 -6.83 -2.72 6.71
N GLN A 41 -7.08 -3.81 7.43
CA GLN A 41 -6.06 -4.52 8.20
C GLN A 41 -4.95 -5.08 7.31
N ARG A 42 -5.29 -5.65 6.15
CA ARG A 42 -4.28 -6.12 5.18
C ARG A 42 -3.44 -4.97 4.65
N LEU A 43 -4.06 -3.86 4.27
CA LEU A 43 -3.36 -2.66 3.81
C LEU A 43 -2.47 -2.06 4.90
N LEU A 44 -2.88 -2.08 6.17
CA LEU A 44 -2.03 -1.61 7.28
C LEU A 44 -0.77 -2.47 7.46
N VAL A 45 -0.89 -3.80 7.35
CA VAL A 45 0.26 -4.71 7.43
C VAL A 45 1.21 -4.46 6.25
N GLU A 46 0.68 -4.31 5.05
CA GLU A 46 1.47 -4.00 3.85
C GLU A 46 2.16 -2.63 3.97
N TRP A 47 1.46 -1.62 4.49
CA TRP A 47 2.02 -0.29 4.73
C TRP A 47 3.14 -0.31 5.78
N ALA A 48 2.97 -1.06 6.86
CA ALA A 48 4.00 -1.25 7.88
C ALA A 48 5.24 -1.95 7.29
N ALA A 49 5.05 -2.96 6.44
CA ALA A 49 6.15 -3.63 5.75
C ALA A 49 6.88 -2.68 4.77
N ALA A 50 6.13 -1.87 4.02
CA ALA A 50 6.69 -0.92 3.06
C ALA A 50 7.43 0.25 3.73
N THR A 51 6.93 0.74 4.88
CA THR A 51 7.58 1.79 5.67
C THR A 51 8.80 1.28 6.44
N GLY A 52 8.75 0.05 6.96
CA GLY A 52 9.88 -0.58 7.67
C GLY A 52 11.00 -1.06 6.75
N GLY A 53 10.70 -1.46 5.51
CA GLY A 53 11.68 -1.92 4.51
C GLY A 53 12.32 -0.79 3.69
N GLY A 54 11.60 0.32 3.47
CA GLY A 54 12.04 1.43 2.62
C GLY A 54 13.10 2.36 3.24
N ASN A 55 13.28 2.35 4.56
CA ASN A 55 14.27 3.18 5.26
C ASN A 55 15.68 2.56 5.32
N ARG A 56 15.92 1.43 4.64
CA ARG A 56 17.25 0.83 4.50
C ARG A 56 17.84 1.05 3.11
N SER A 57 17.54 2.20 2.50
CA SER A 57 18.21 2.62 1.26
C SER A 57 19.61 3.14 1.60
N ALA A 58 20.60 2.27 1.36
CA ALA A 58 22.02 2.49 1.10
C ALA A 58 22.70 3.73 1.74
N ALA A 59 23.59 3.45 2.70
CA ALA A 59 24.72 4.31 3.07
C ALA A 59 25.98 3.87 2.34
#